data_AF-A0A553DCU1-F1
#
_entry.id   AF-A0A553DCU1-F1
#
_cell.length_a   1.000
_cell.length_b   1.000
_cell.length_c   1.000
_cell.angle_alpha   90.00
_cell.angle_beta   90.00
_cell.angle_gamma   90.00
#
_symmetry.space_group_name_H-M   'P 1'
#
loop_
_entity.id
_entity.type
_entity.pdbx_description
1 polymer ?
#
loop_
_entity_poly.entity_id
_entity_poly.type
_entity_poly.pdbx_seq_one_letter_code
_entity_poly.pdbx_strand_id
1 'polypeptide(L)'
;MAELNTDGGGGKKGGKVRSKKQNSKVDLTAMVDLAFLLITFFMLTTTLSKPQSMDLTLPDKEDKPENKKDVKVDENRTMTVLLGENGKLVRYVGILETPVAGGTPKDFAYGKEGIRKELIARGKLVKEYSTAKGKPKDGMIVIIKPSKKSTYRNLVDILDEMAIVGVGTYAIVNDFTPGEQKLLEVKK
;
A
#
# COMPACT_ATOMS: atom_id res chain seq x y z
N MET A 1 1.82 25.35 -36.60
CA MET A 1 2.31 24.75 -37.86
C MET A 1 3.81 24.76 -37.82
N ALA A 2 4.43 23.60 -38.04
CA ALA A 2 5.88 23.48 -38.12
C ALA A 2 6.28 23.49 -39.59
N GLU A 3 6.65 24.67 -40.08
CA GLU A 3 6.98 24.91 -41.48
C GLU A 3 8.49 25.00 -41.67
N LEU A 4 9.03 24.33 -42.70
CA LEU A 4 10.42 24.49 -43.10
C LEU A 4 10.49 25.35 -44.37
N ASN A 5 10.96 26.59 -44.23
CA ASN A 5 11.17 27.50 -45.35
C ASN A 5 12.46 27.14 -46.09
N THR A 6 12.34 26.56 -47.29
CA THR A 6 13.45 26.29 -48.20
C THR A 6 13.70 27.49 -49.14
N ASP A 7 14.08 28.64 -48.60
CA ASP A 7 14.41 29.81 -49.43
C ASP A 7 15.88 29.73 -49.88
N GLY A 8 16.09 29.10 -51.04
CA GLY A 8 17.38 29.04 -51.70
C GLY A 8 17.66 30.33 -52.48
N GLY A 9 18.53 31.18 -51.95
CA GLY A 9 18.92 32.46 -52.54
C GLY A 9 19.50 32.34 -53.96
N GLY A 10 19.07 33.23 -54.86
CA GLY A 10 19.56 33.32 -56.23
C GLY A 10 19.70 34.77 -56.73
N GLY A 11 20.94 35.17 -57.03
CA GLY A 11 21.28 36.41 -57.75
C GLY A 11 21.15 36.28 -59.28
N LYS A 12 20.76 37.38 -59.93
CA LYS A 12 20.28 37.55 -61.32
C LYS A 12 21.32 37.30 -62.44
N LYS A 13 20.87 36.76 -63.59
CA LYS A 13 20.62 37.49 -64.87
C LYS A 13 20.39 36.51 -66.04
N GLY A 14 19.39 36.77 -66.88
CA GLY A 14 19.22 36.15 -68.20
C GLY A 14 17.78 35.75 -68.51
N GLY A 15 17.16 36.43 -69.47
CA GLY A 15 15.73 36.30 -69.80
C GLY A 15 15.33 34.92 -70.31
N LYS A 16 14.55 34.21 -69.50
CA LYS A 16 13.64 33.14 -69.92
C LYS A 16 12.47 33.20 -68.94
N VAL A 17 11.22 33.22 -69.43
CA VAL A 17 10.03 33.16 -68.57
C VAL A 17 10.00 31.77 -67.93
N ARG A 18 10.70 31.63 -66.80
CA ARG A 18 10.72 30.40 -66.00
C ARG A 18 9.41 30.39 -65.22
N SER A 19 8.63 29.30 -65.35
CA SER A 19 7.42 29.14 -64.55
C SER A 19 7.77 29.35 -63.08
N LYS A 20 6.90 30.08 -62.37
CA LYS A 20 7.03 30.37 -60.95
C LYS A 20 7.05 29.01 -60.24
N LYS A 21 8.23 28.47 -59.92
CA LYS A 21 8.35 27.27 -59.09
C LYS A 21 7.66 27.62 -57.77
N GLN A 22 6.47 27.08 -57.53
CA GLN A 22 5.88 27.15 -56.21
C GLN A 22 6.83 26.39 -55.29
N ASN A 23 7.40 27.11 -54.32
CA ASN A 23 8.18 26.49 -53.27
C ASN A 23 7.22 25.58 -52.51
N SER A 24 7.38 24.26 -52.65
CA SER A 24 6.60 23.27 -51.92
C SER A 24 7.00 23.37 -50.46
N LYS A 25 6.21 24.11 -49.68
CA LYS A 25 6.32 24.14 -48.23
C LYS A 25 6.13 22.72 -47.72
N VAL A 26 7.10 22.22 -46.95
CA VAL A 26 7.00 20.91 -46.30
C VAL A 26 6.41 21.15 -44.92
N ASP A 27 5.18 20.66 -44.71
CA ASP A 27 4.53 20.68 -43.42
C ASP A 27 5.05 19.50 -42.57
N LEU A 28 5.71 19.81 -41.45
CA LEU A 28 6.22 18.82 -40.51
C LEU A 28 5.23 18.53 -39.38
N THR A 29 4.00 19.06 -39.43
CA THR A 29 3.01 18.94 -38.35
C THR A 29 2.75 17.47 -37.96
N ALA A 30 2.73 16.55 -38.94
CA ALA A 30 2.61 15.11 -38.67
C ALA A 30 3.83 14.50 -37.94
N MET A 31 5.04 15.02 -38.20
CA MET A 31 6.26 14.55 -37.52
C MET A 31 6.40 15.12 -36.10
N VAL A 32 5.96 16.36 -35.90
CA VAL A 32 5.97 17.02 -34.57
C VAL A 32 4.96 16.37 -33.63
N ASP A 33 3.78 15.99 -34.13
CA ASP A 33 2.75 15.36 -33.31
C ASP A 33 3.17 13.97 -32.80
N LEU A 34 3.84 13.15 -33.64
CA LEU A 34 4.42 11.87 -33.21
C LEU A 34 5.49 12.05 -32.12
N ALA A 35 6.34 13.07 -32.23
CA ALA A 35 7.35 13.37 -31.21
C ALA A 35 6.71 13.85 -29.90
N PHE A 36 5.66 14.67 -29.98
CA PHE A 36 4.92 15.13 -28.81
C PHE A 36 4.18 13.99 -28.09
N LEU A 37 3.56 13.09 -28.85
CA LEU A 37 2.90 11.91 -28.31
C LEU A 37 3.91 10.97 -27.61
N LEU A 38 5.10 10.82 -28.16
CA LEU A 38 6.17 10.03 -27.52
C LEU A 38 6.70 10.69 -26.24
N ILE A 39 6.94 12.00 -26.23
CA ILE A 39 7.42 12.70 -25.02
C ILE A 39 6.37 12.62 -23.91
N THR A 40 5.11 12.86 -24.23
CA THR A 40 4.00 12.76 -23.25
C THR A 40 3.80 11.33 -22.77
N PHE A 41 3.86 10.34 -23.66
CA PHE A 41 3.80 8.91 -23.32
C PHE A 41 4.99 8.50 -22.42
N PHE A 42 6.22 8.88 -22.77
CA PHE A 42 7.41 8.60 -21.96
C PHE A 42 7.37 9.31 -20.60
N MET A 43 6.93 10.57 -20.53
CA MET A 43 6.71 11.24 -19.24
C MET A 43 5.63 10.56 -18.40
N LEU A 44 4.48 10.17 -18.98
CA LEU A 44 3.43 9.47 -18.24
C LEU A 44 3.90 8.09 -17.74
N THR A 45 4.50 7.29 -18.60
CA THR A 45 5.01 5.94 -18.25
C THR A 45 6.10 6.00 -17.18
N THR A 46 7.00 6.99 -17.21
CA THR A 46 8.03 7.15 -16.16
C THR A 46 7.45 7.50 -14.79
N THR A 47 6.32 8.20 -14.71
CA THR A 47 5.65 8.47 -13.42
C THR A 47 4.97 7.23 -12.84
N LEU A 48 4.42 6.36 -13.69
CA LEU A 48 3.78 5.12 -13.25
C LEU A 48 4.79 4.08 -12.74
N SER A 49 6.04 4.12 -13.23
CA SER A 49 7.09 3.18 -12.82
C SER A 49 7.74 3.50 -11.48
N LYS A 50 7.38 4.61 -10.81
CA LYS A 50 7.89 4.88 -9.46
C LYS A 50 7.29 3.87 -8.48
N PRO A 51 8.10 3.04 -7.80
CA PRO A 51 7.58 2.14 -6.79
C PRO A 51 6.98 2.96 -5.64
N GLN A 52 5.69 2.77 -5.35
CA GLN A 52 5.12 3.22 -4.08
C GLN A 52 5.55 2.23 -3.01
N SER A 53 6.67 2.50 -2.34
CA SER A 53 7.14 1.69 -1.22
C SER A 53 6.45 2.10 0.07
N MET A 54 5.98 1.12 0.82
CA MET A 54 5.55 1.28 2.21
C MET A 54 6.70 0.86 3.11
N ASP A 55 7.12 1.74 4.04
CA ASP A 55 8.14 1.41 5.02
C ASP A 55 7.55 0.45 6.06
N LEU A 56 7.91 -0.83 5.93
CA LEU A 56 7.42 -1.88 6.82
C LEU A 56 8.42 -2.12 7.96
N THR A 57 8.07 -1.71 9.18
CA THR A 57 8.85 -2.02 10.37
C THR A 57 8.42 -3.35 10.97
N LEU A 58 8.88 -4.44 10.36
CA LEU A 58 8.71 -5.78 10.90
C LEU A 58 9.72 -6.02 12.04
N PRO A 59 9.33 -6.68 13.14
CA PRO A 59 10.26 -7.18 14.13
C PRO A 59 11.30 -8.08 13.47
N ASP A 60 12.53 -8.00 13.98
CA ASP A 60 13.63 -8.81 13.48
C ASP A 60 13.30 -10.31 13.60
N LYS A 61 13.60 -11.08 12.56
CA LYS A 61 13.42 -12.53 12.57
C LYS A 61 14.71 -13.11 13.12
N GLU A 62 14.66 -13.76 14.29
CA GLU A 62 15.86 -14.42 14.81
C GLU A 62 16.36 -15.49 13.81
N ASP A 63 17.63 -15.37 13.38
CA ASP A 63 18.27 -16.19 12.34
C ASP A 63 18.46 -17.68 12.73
N LYS A 64 18.10 -18.07 13.96
CA LYS A 64 18.34 -19.43 14.48
C LYS A 64 17.03 -20.13 14.84
N PRO A 65 16.62 -21.17 14.07
CA PRO A 65 15.38 -21.90 14.31
C PRO A 65 15.33 -22.65 15.66
N GLU A 66 16.48 -22.82 16.33
CA GLU A 66 16.62 -23.50 17.63
C GLU A 66 16.34 -22.60 18.84
N ASN A 67 16.33 -21.27 18.67
CA ASN A 67 15.95 -20.32 19.72
C ASN A 67 14.62 -19.63 19.35
N LYS A 68 13.56 -20.41 19.12
CA LYS A 68 12.20 -19.86 19.25
C LYS A 68 11.95 -19.60 20.73
N LYS A 69 12.58 -18.57 21.29
CA LYS A 69 12.12 -18.01 22.55
C LYS A 69 10.73 -17.47 22.24
N ASP A 70 9.71 -18.08 22.82
CA ASP A 70 8.37 -17.51 22.79
C ASP A 70 8.51 -16.06 23.26
N VAL A 71 8.40 -15.11 22.32
CA VAL A 71 8.49 -13.69 22.64
C VAL A 71 7.29 -13.44 23.54
N LYS A 72 7.53 -13.36 24.85
CA LYS A 72 6.50 -13.07 25.84
C LYS A 72 6.02 -11.65 25.62
N VAL A 73 5.03 -11.51 24.75
CA VAL A 73 4.32 -10.27 24.51
C VAL A 73 3.26 -10.09 25.58
N ASP A 74 3.09 -8.86 26.07
CA ASP A 74 2.05 -8.55 27.04
C ASP A 74 0.68 -8.68 26.36
N GLU A 75 -0.19 -9.53 26.91
CA GLU A 75 -1.54 -9.79 26.36
C GLU A 75 -2.36 -8.51 26.26
N ASN A 76 -2.18 -7.57 27.19
CA ASN A 76 -2.87 -6.28 27.19
C ASN A 76 -2.37 -5.35 26.08
N ARG A 77 -1.23 -5.64 25.46
CA ARG A 77 -0.66 -4.83 24.38
C ARG A 77 -0.82 -5.49 23.02
N THR A 78 -1.23 -6.76 22.99
CA THR A 78 -1.26 -7.58 21.78
C THR A 78 -2.68 -7.66 21.25
N MET A 79 -2.86 -7.27 20.00
CA MET A 79 -4.11 -7.44 19.26
C MET A 79 -3.86 -8.29 18.03
N THR A 80 -4.70 -9.30 17.80
CA THR A 80 -4.63 -10.14 16.61
C THR A 80 -5.78 -9.83 15.68
N VAL A 81 -5.47 -9.62 14.41
CA VAL A 81 -6.42 -9.39 13.33
C VAL A 81 -6.34 -10.57 12.37
N LEU A 82 -7.44 -11.29 12.25
CA LEU A 82 -7.62 -12.43 11.35
C LEU A 82 -8.31 -11.96 10.07
N LEU A 83 -7.71 -12.24 8.92
CA LEU A 83 -8.29 -11.90 7.61
C LEU A 83 -8.86 -13.17 6.99
N GLY A 84 -10.16 -13.16 6.75
CA GLY A 84 -10.93 -14.27 6.18
C GLY A 84 -11.30 -14.09 4.71
N GLU A 85 -12.13 -15.03 4.24
CA GLU A 85 -12.74 -15.02 2.92
C GLU A 85 -13.72 -13.84 2.78
N ASN A 86 -13.91 -13.33 1.55
CA ASN A 86 -14.86 -12.26 1.22
C ASN A 86 -14.73 -10.96 2.04
N GLY A 87 -13.51 -10.66 2.52
CA GLY A 87 -13.29 -9.47 3.34
C GLY A 87 -13.83 -9.60 4.76
N LYS A 88 -14.06 -10.83 5.25
CA LYS A 88 -14.31 -11.03 6.68
C LYS A 88 -13.07 -10.63 7.48
N LEU A 89 -13.24 -9.76 8.46
CA LEU A 89 -12.17 -9.35 9.37
C LEU A 89 -12.62 -9.60 10.80
N VAL A 90 -11.87 -10.43 11.51
CA VAL A 90 -12.14 -10.77 12.91
C VAL A 90 -10.98 -10.28 13.74
N ARG A 91 -11.24 -9.56 14.81
CA ARG A 91 -10.18 -9.17 15.75
C ARG A 91 -10.44 -9.71 17.14
N TYR A 92 -9.38 -10.04 17.85
CA TYR A 92 -9.40 -10.28 19.29
C TYR A 92 -8.13 -9.70 19.93
N VAL A 93 -8.15 -9.56 21.26
CA VAL A 93 -7.06 -8.95 22.04
C VAL A 93 -6.61 -9.93 23.12
N GLY A 94 -5.30 -10.10 23.26
CA GLY A 94 -4.70 -11.06 24.20
C GLY A 94 -4.84 -12.50 23.70
N ILE A 95 -5.20 -13.40 24.61
CA ILE A 95 -5.38 -14.82 24.32
C ILE A 95 -6.84 -15.10 23.95
N LEU A 96 -7.06 -15.95 22.95
CA LEU A 96 -8.40 -16.29 22.48
C LEU A 96 -9.27 -16.97 23.55
N GLU A 97 -8.66 -17.83 24.37
CA GLU A 97 -9.32 -18.59 25.44
C GLU A 97 -9.66 -17.72 26.66
N THR A 98 -8.85 -16.69 26.93
CA THR A 98 -9.05 -15.74 28.03
C THR A 98 -8.89 -14.30 27.51
N PRO A 99 -9.86 -13.78 26.76
CA PRO A 99 -9.76 -12.44 26.20
C PRO A 99 -9.75 -11.42 27.33
N VAL A 100 -8.88 -10.42 27.20
CA VAL A 100 -8.88 -9.23 28.06
C VAL A 100 -10.26 -8.57 28.01
N ALA A 101 -10.67 -7.82 29.04
CA ALA A 101 -11.92 -7.07 29.03
C ALA A 101 -12.08 -6.24 27.74
N GLY A 102 -13.13 -6.53 26.96
CA GLY A 102 -13.38 -5.90 25.66
C GLY A 102 -12.59 -6.50 24.48
N GLY A 103 -11.84 -7.58 24.70
CA GLY A 103 -10.98 -8.26 23.73
C GLY A 103 -11.61 -9.47 23.04
N THR A 104 -12.90 -9.72 23.26
CA THR A 104 -13.61 -10.84 22.62
C THR A 104 -13.54 -10.77 21.09
N PRO A 105 -13.52 -11.93 20.40
CA PRO A 105 -13.58 -11.98 18.95
C PRO A 105 -14.80 -11.23 18.43
N LYS A 106 -14.57 -10.26 17.56
CA LYS A 106 -15.62 -9.46 16.94
C LYS A 106 -15.31 -9.27 15.46
N ASP A 107 -16.36 -9.32 14.66
CA ASP A 107 -16.30 -8.98 13.25
C ASP A 107 -16.26 -7.45 13.08
N PHE A 108 -15.44 -6.99 12.15
CA PHE A 108 -15.31 -5.57 11.81
C PHE A 108 -15.31 -5.40 10.29
N ALA A 109 -15.75 -4.20 9.86
CA ALA A 109 -15.58 -3.76 8.48
C ALA A 109 -14.24 -3.03 8.31
N TYR A 110 -13.74 -3.01 7.07
CA TYR A 110 -12.58 -2.18 6.70
C TYR A 110 -12.94 -0.69 6.71
N GLY A 111 -11.92 0.15 6.85
CA GLY A 111 -12.03 1.60 6.71
C GLY A 111 -12.24 2.36 8.02
N LYS A 112 -12.58 3.65 7.85
CA LYS A 112 -12.57 4.67 8.92
C LYS A 112 -13.49 4.35 10.09
N GLU A 113 -14.69 3.84 9.79
CA GLU A 113 -15.73 3.59 10.80
C GLU A 113 -15.63 2.22 11.45
N GLY A 114 -14.86 1.31 10.87
CA GLY A 114 -14.65 -0.04 11.39
C GLY A 114 -13.31 -0.16 12.10
N ILE A 115 -12.39 -0.91 11.51
CA ILE A 115 -11.13 -1.29 12.14
C ILE A 115 -10.27 -0.08 12.59
N ARG A 116 -10.31 1.05 11.86
CA ARG A 116 -9.54 2.24 12.21
C ARG A 116 -9.89 2.82 13.57
N LYS A 117 -11.19 2.95 13.86
CA LYS A 117 -11.67 3.46 15.15
C LYS A 117 -11.26 2.54 16.29
N GLU A 118 -11.37 1.24 16.08
CA GLU A 118 -10.98 0.23 17.06
C GLU A 118 -9.47 0.30 17.35
N LEU A 119 -8.64 0.41 16.31
CA LEU A 119 -7.19 0.56 16.44
C LEU A 119 -6.80 1.82 17.23
N ILE A 120 -7.45 2.94 16.97
CA ILE A 120 -7.20 4.21 17.68
C ILE A 120 -7.62 4.08 19.14
N ALA A 121 -8.82 3.55 19.40
CA ALA A 121 -9.34 3.37 20.75
C ALA A 121 -8.42 2.44 21.56
N ARG A 122 -8.03 1.31 20.96
CA ARG A 122 -7.14 0.35 21.61
C ARG A 122 -5.73 0.91 21.82
N GLY A 123 -5.19 1.62 20.82
CA GLY A 123 -3.88 2.26 20.92
C GLY A 123 -3.78 3.24 22.10
N LYS A 124 -4.85 4.00 22.38
CA LYS A 124 -4.93 4.88 23.56
C LYS A 124 -4.89 4.08 24.87
N LEU A 125 -5.74 3.06 24.98
CA LEU A 125 -5.78 2.19 26.16
C LEU A 125 -4.43 1.51 26.44
N VAL A 126 -3.76 1.03 25.38
CA VAL A 126 -2.43 0.43 25.51
C VAL A 126 -1.40 1.44 25.98
N LYS A 127 -1.42 2.66 25.45
CA LYS A 127 -0.50 3.72 25.87
C LYS A 127 -0.70 4.13 27.32
N GLU A 128 -1.94 4.23 27.78
CA GLU A 128 -2.29 4.50 29.19
C GLU A 128 -1.79 3.38 30.10
N TYR A 129 -2.05 2.12 29.72
CA TYR A 129 -1.57 0.94 30.44
C TYR A 129 -0.03 0.89 30.52
N SER A 130 0.65 1.13 29.41
CA SER A 130 2.11 1.14 29.35
C SER A 130 2.72 2.28 30.18
N THR A 131 2.07 3.45 30.21
CA THR A 131 2.48 4.59 31.04
C THR A 131 2.28 4.28 32.53
N ALA A 132 1.16 3.66 32.92
CA ALA A 132 0.92 3.23 34.29
C ALA A 132 1.94 2.19 34.79
N LYS A 133 2.47 1.36 33.88
CA LYS A 133 3.58 0.42 34.17
C LYS A 133 4.99 1.06 34.09
N GLY A 134 5.11 2.36 33.86
CA GLY A 134 6.40 3.06 33.77
C GLY A 134 7.16 2.83 32.46
N LYS A 135 6.51 2.31 31.42
CA LYS A 135 7.09 2.03 30.10
C LYS A 135 6.39 2.82 28.99
N PRO A 136 6.47 4.15 28.93
CA PRO A 136 5.71 4.96 27.98
C PRO A 136 6.07 4.73 26.49
N LYS A 137 7.23 4.11 26.22
CA LYS A 137 7.68 3.76 24.87
C LYS A 137 7.03 2.49 24.31
N ASP A 138 6.38 1.72 25.18
CA ASP A 138 5.78 0.43 24.85
C ASP A 138 4.41 0.63 24.15
N GLY A 139 4.42 0.54 22.82
CA GLY A 139 3.22 0.66 21.98
C GLY A 139 2.38 -0.62 21.89
N MET A 140 1.26 -0.52 21.17
CA MET A 140 0.42 -1.65 20.76
C MET A 140 1.15 -2.51 19.73
N ILE A 141 1.03 -3.82 19.89
CA ILE A 141 1.57 -4.84 18.97
C ILE A 141 0.39 -5.45 18.22
N VAL A 142 0.44 -5.41 16.89
CA VAL A 142 -0.62 -5.99 16.05
C VAL A 142 -0.13 -7.22 15.29
N ILE A 143 -0.77 -8.36 15.50
CA ILE A 143 -0.49 -9.59 14.76
C ILE A 143 -1.53 -9.70 13.64
N ILE A 144 -1.08 -9.63 12.39
CA ILE A 144 -1.94 -9.77 11.22
C ILE A 144 -1.80 -11.20 10.72
N LYS A 145 -2.91 -11.95 10.75
CA LYS A 145 -2.97 -13.31 10.24
C LYS A 145 -3.84 -13.38 8.99
N PRO A 146 -3.24 -13.36 7.79
CA PRO A 146 -3.98 -13.57 6.56
C PRO A 146 -4.29 -15.05 6.36
N SER A 147 -5.58 -15.42 6.26
CA SER A 147 -5.94 -16.80 5.91
C SER A 147 -5.62 -17.07 4.45
N LYS A 148 -5.48 -18.36 4.09
CA LYS A 148 -5.29 -18.78 2.68
C LYS A 148 -6.42 -18.31 1.75
N LYS A 149 -7.58 -17.95 2.29
CA LYS A 149 -8.74 -17.47 1.55
C LYS A 149 -8.88 -15.94 1.54
N SER A 150 -8.01 -15.23 2.27
CA SER A 150 -7.96 -13.77 2.22
C SER A 150 -7.28 -13.31 0.93
N THR A 151 -7.67 -12.14 0.44
CA THR A 151 -7.04 -11.54 -0.74
C THR A 151 -5.84 -10.69 -0.32
N TYR A 152 -4.87 -10.52 -1.22
CA TYR A 152 -3.74 -9.62 -0.98
C TYR A 152 -4.20 -8.17 -0.69
N ARG A 153 -5.28 -7.75 -1.34
CA ARG A 153 -5.92 -6.45 -1.08
C ARG A 153 -6.30 -6.28 0.40
N ASN A 154 -6.92 -7.29 1.02
CA ASN A 154 -7.28 -7.22 2.45
C ASN A 154 -6.06 -7.01 3.36
N LEU A 155 -4.92 -7.63 3.01
CA LEU A 155 -3.68 -7.45 3.75
C LEU A 155 -3.15 -6.03 3.59
N VAL A 156 -3.08 -5.53 2.35
CA VAL A 156 -2.63 -4.16 2.06
C VAL A 156 -3.53 -3.13 2.76
N ASP A 157 -4.85 -3.30 2.68
CA ASP A 157 -5.81 -2.39 3.32
C ASP A 157 -5.55 -2.30 4.83
N ILE A 158 -5.16 -3.41 5.49
CA ILE A 158 -4.84 -3.39 6.93
C ILE A 158 -3.48 -2.79 7.24
N LEU A 159 -2.50 -2.99 6.36
CA LEU A 159 -1.20 -2.33 6.49
C LEU A 159 -1.33 -0.81 6.32
N ASP A 160 -2.16 -0.36 5.39
CA ASP A 160 -2.51 1.06 5.23
C ASP A 160 -3.18 1.60 6.51
N GLU A 161 -4.12 0.85 7.09
CA GLU A 161 -4.74 1.23 8.36
C GLU A 161 -3.74 1.29 9.53
N MET A 162 -2.74 0.39 9.58
CA MET A 162 -1.67 0.47 10.58
C MET A 162 -0.84 1.74 10.43
N ALA A 163 -0.45 2.07 9.19
CA ALA A 163 0.33 3.26 8.87
C ALA A 163 -0.44 4.54 9.23
N ILE A 164 -1.74 4.59 8.91
CA ILE A 164 -2.61 5.75 9.22
C ILE A 164 -2.76 5.96 10.73
N VAL A 165 -2.89 4.89 11.51
CA VAL A 165 -3.04 4.98 12.97
C VAL A 165 -1.70 5.18 13.69
N GLY A 166 -0.58 4.92 13.01
CA GLY A 166 0.77 5.05 13.57
C GLY A 166 1.15 3.87 14.48
N VAL A 167 0.67 2.66 14.16
CA VAL A 167 1.04 1.44 14.88
C VAL A 167 2.41 0.98 14.37
N GLY A 168 3.48 1.28 15.11
CA GLY A 168 4.85 0.99 14.69
C GLY A 168 5.30 -0.47 14.84
N THR A 169 4.54 -1.33 15.52
CA THR A 169 4.93 -2.73 15.74
C THR A 169 3.82 -3.67 15.30
N TYR A 170 4.06 -4.38 14.21
CA TYR A 170 3.17 -5.43 13.73
C TYR A 170 3.93 -6.61 13.14
N ALA A 171 3.32 -7.79 13.16
CA ALA A 171 3.89 -9.01 12.61
C ALA A 171 2.86 -9.70 11.70
N ILE A 172 3.30 -10.19 10.55
CA ILE A 172 2.47 -11.01 9.66
C ILE A 172 2.76 -12.47 9.95
N VAL A 173 1.76 -13.22 10.37
CA VAL A 173 1.89 -14.63 10.78
C VAL A 173 0.89 -15.48 10.02
N ASN A 174 1.37 -16.51 9.33
CA ASN A 174 0.53 -17.38 8.51
C ASN A 174 -0.04 -18.59 9.27
N ASP A 175 0.35 -18.76 10.53
CA ASP A 175 -0.04 -19.89 11.38
C ASP A 175 -1.32 -19.57 12.17
N PHE A 176 -2.31 -20.45 12.03
CA PHE A 176 -3.60 -20.34 12.70
C PHE A 176 -3.79 -21.47 13.69
N THR A 177 -4.30 -21.14 14.88
CA THR A 177 -4.76 -22.16 15.82
C THR A 177 -6.12 -22.73 15.36
N PRO A 178 -6.49 -23.96 15.75
CA PRO A 178 -7.80 -24.52 15.40
C PRO A 178 -8.98 -23.66 15.88
N GLY A 179 -8.84 -22.93 16.99
CA GLY A 179 -9.85 -21.99 17.48
C GLY A 179 -10.02 -20.77 16.56
N GLU A 180 -8.91 -20.22 16.05
CA GLU A 180 -8.94 -19.09 15.10
C GLU A 180 -9.54 -19.49 13.75
N GLN A 181 -9.25 -20.70 13.26
CA GLN A 181 -9.84 -21.21 12.01
C GLN A 181 -11.36 -21.25 12.07
N LYS A 182 -11.93 -21.74 13.18
CA LYS A 182 -13.39 -21.79 13.39
C LYS A 182 -14.05 -20.41 13.37
N LEU A 183 -13.33 -19.36 13.77
CA LEU A 183 -13.85 -17.98 13.73
C LEU A 183 -13.91 -17.43 12.30
N LEU A 184 -13.04 -17.93 11.43
CA LEU A 184 -13.00 -17.54 10.01
C LEU A 184 -13.93 -18.38 9.13
N GLU A 185 -14.30 -19.59 9.57
CA GLU A 185 -15.29 -20.40 8.89
C GLU A 185 -16.65 -19.66 8.88
N VAL A 186 -17.14 -19.39 7.67
CA VAL A 186 -18.50 -18.90 7.46
C VAL A 186 -19.43 -20.04 7.86
N LYS A 187 -20.31 -19.81 8.84
CA LYS A 187 -21.42 -20.74 9.12
C LYS A 187 -22.19 -20.90 7.81
N LYS A 188 -22.10 -22.08 7.19
CA LYS A 188 -22.92 -22.47 6.05
C LYS A 188 -24.40 -22.46 6.44
#